data_AF-X1UPA9-F1
#
_entry.id   AF-X1UPA9-F1
#
_cell.length_a   1.000
_cell.length_b   1.000
_cell.length_c   1.000
_cell.angle_alpha   90.00
_cell.angle_beta   90.00
_cell.angle_gamma   90.00
#
_symmetry.space_group_name_H-M   'P 1'
#
loop_
_entity.id
_entity.type
_entity.pdbx_description
1 polymer ?
#
loop_
_entity_poly.entity_id
_entity_poly.type
_entity_poly.pdbx_seq_one_letter_code
_entity_poly.pdbx_strand_id
1 'polypeptide(L)' 'PIFRVAGLFQGKYTIEDSKVKNKVLEREMSLDSFIGQIEEVMKKAKESQ' A
#
# COMPACT_ATOMS: atom_id res chain seq x y z
N PRO A 1 -10.01 -3.58 8.57
CA PRO A 1 -8.66 -3.96 9.05
C PRO A 1 -7.55 -3.37 8.15
N ILE A 2 -7.44 -2.04 8.16
CA ILE A 2 -6.44 -1.28 7.38
C ILE A 2 -5.04 -1.41 8.02
N PHE A 3 -5.01 -1.61 9.35
CA PHE A 3 -3.79 -1.72 10.15
C PHE A 3 -2.86 -2.89 9.79
N ARG A 4 -3.39 -4.01 9.23
CA ARG A 4 -2.53 -5.15 8.85
C ARG A 4 -1.71 -4.90 7.59
N VAL A 5 -2.22 -4.07 6.69
CA VAL A 5 -1.53 -3.71 5.45
C VAL A 5 -0.37 -2.75 5.76
N ALA A 6 -0.61 -1.77 6.62
CA ALA A 6 0.40 -0.80 7.04
C ALA A 6 1.66 -1.46 7.65
N GLY A 7 1.50 -2.59 8.34
CA GLY A 7 2.61 -3.35 8.95
C GLY A 7 3.54 -4.03 7.95
N LEU A 8 3.05 -4.49 6.79
CA LEU A 8 3.88 -5.13 5.74
C LEU A 8 4.76 -4.13 4.98
N PHE A 9 4.37 -2.85 4.98
CA PHE A 9 5.03 -1.78 4.25
C PHE A 9 5.67 -0.74 5.19
N GLN A 10 5.72 -1.06 6.49
CA GLN A 10 6.21 -0.17 7.54
C GLN A 10 7.66 0.23 7.26
N GLY A 11 7.90 1.54 7.16
CA GLY A 11 9.22 2.14 6.89
C GLY A 11 9.50 2.48 5.42
N LYS A 12 8.79 1.86 4.45
CA LYS A 12 9.00 2.15 3.01
C LYS A 12 8.04 3.20 2.46
N TYR A 13 6.89 3.37 3.09
CA TYR A 13 5.87 4.33 2.67
C TYR A 13 5.54 5.31 3.80
N THR A 14 5.18 6.53 3.44
CA THR A 14 4.71 7.58 4.35
C THR A 14 3.38 8.08 3.83
N ILE A 15 2.42 8.27 4.72
CA ILE A 15 1.06 8.68 4.40
C ILE A 15 0.84 10.06 5.01
N GLU A 16 0.65 11.06 4.17
CA GLU A 16 0.41 12.46 4.56
C GLU A 16 -0.61 13.05 3.58
N ASP A 17 -1.58 13.83 4.08
CA ASP A 17 -2.59 14.53 3.25
C ASP A 17 -3.26 13.65 2.17
N SER A 18 -3.68 12.43 2.53
CA SER A 18 -4.29 11.44 1.61
C SER A 18 -3.39 11.01 0.44
N LYS A 19 -2.09 11.27 0.55
CA LYS A 19 -1.06 10.85 -0.39
C LYS A 19 -0.14 9.84 0.27
N VAL A 20 0.35 8.92 -0.56
CA VAL A 20 1.26 7.86 -0.17
C VAL A 20 2.56 8.08 -0.91
N LYS A 21 3.63 8.34 -0.16
CA LYS A 21 4.98 8.52 -0.68
C LYS A 21 5.81 7.27 -0.41
N ASN A 22 6.33 6.66 -1.47
CA ASN A 22 7.32 5.59 -1.37
C ASN A 22 8.71 6.20 -1.21
N LYS A 23 9.37 5.95 -0.08
CA LYS A 23 10.72 6.45 0.24
C LYS A 23 11.84 5.75 -0.52
N VAL A 24 11.59 4.54 -1.05
CA VAL A 24 12.58 3.74 -1.78
C VAL A 24 12.59 4.12 -3.27
N LEU A 25 11.42 4.37 -3.83
CA LEU A 25 11.23 4.70 -5.25
C LEU A 25 11.03 6.19 -5.50
N GLU A 26 10.98 7.00 -4.45
CA GLU A 26 10.68 8.45 -4.47
C GLU A 26 9.42 8.81 -5.27
N ARG A 27 8.46 7.88 -5.31
CA ARG A 27 7.18 8.06 -6.02
C ARG A 27 6.07 8.42 -5.05
N GLU A 28 5.19 9.31 -5.50
CA GLU A 28 3.98 9.70 -4.81
C GLU A 28 2.75 9.15 -5.56
N MET A 29 1.75 8.70 -4.83
CA MET A 29 0.45 8.28 -5.37
C MET A 29 -0.67 8.62 -4.39
N SER A 30 -1.92 8.58 -4.85
CA SER A 30 -3.07 8.74 -3.95
C SER A 30 -3.22 7.53 -3.04
N LEU A 31 -3.76 7.78 -1.84
CA LEU A 31 -4.09 6.72 -0.89
C LEU A 31 -5.06 5.70 -1.49
N ASP A 32 -6.06 6.15 -2.25
CA ASP A 32 -7.03 5.27 -2.92
C ASP A 32 -6.35 4.32 -3.91
N SER A 33 -5.42 4.85 -4.72
CA SER A 33 -4.67 4.02 -5.67
C SER A 33 -3.77 3.01 -4.96
N PHE A 34 -3.14 3.42 -3.87
CA PHE A 34 -2.32 2.54 -3.03
C PHE A 34 -3.14 1.40 -2.41
N ILE A 35 -4.32 1.70 -1.86
CA ILE A 35 -5.23 0.70 -1.31
C ILE A 35 -5.68 -0.28 -2.40
N GLY A 36 -6.09 0.22 -3.57
CA GLY A 36 -6.51 -0.63 -4.69
C GLY A 36 -5.42 -1.60 -5.16
N GLN A 37 -4.16 -1.15 -5.23
CA GLN A 37 -3.03 -2.01 -5.57
C GLN A 37 -2.82 -3.13 -4.55
N ILE A 38 -2.96 -2.82 -3.26
CA ILE A 38 -2.82 -3.82 -2.20
C ILE A 38 -3.96 -4.83 -2.26
N GLU A 39 -5.20 -4.38 -2.43
CA GLU A 39 -6.36 -5.26 -2.53
C GLU A 39 -6.22 -6.24 -3.71
N GLU A 40 -5.73 -5.76 -4.85
CA GLU A 40 -5.46 -6.61 -6.01
C GLU A 40 -4.38 -7.65 -5.72
N VAL A 41 -3.27 -7.25 -5.09
CA VAL A 41 -2.19 -8.18 -4.68
C VAL A 41 -2.70 -9.22 -3.70
N MET A 42 -3.48 -8.81 -2.70
CA MET A 42 -4.08 -9.71 -1.70
C MET A 42 -5.07 -10.68 -2.33
N LYS A 43 -5.86 -10.23 -3.31
CA LYS A 43 -6.77 -11.08 -4.08
C LYS A 43 -6.00 -12.14 -4.86
N LYS A 44 -4.96 -11.75 -5.61
CA LYS A 44 -4.10 -12.68 -6.37
C LYS A 44 -3.38 -13.68 -5.47
N ALA A 45 -2.90 -13.23 -4.30
CA ALA A 45 -2.26 -14.12 -3.33
C ALA A 45 -3.23 -15.18 -2.79
N LYS A 46 -4.51 -14.81 -2.60
CA LYS A 46 -5.56 -15.73 -2.15
C LYS A 46 -6.00 -16.71 -3.24
N GLU A 47 -5.97 -16.31 -4.51
CA GLU A 47 -6.26 -17.17 -5.66
C GLU A 47 -5.10 -18.13 -6.00
N SER A 48 -3.88 -17.83 -5.53
CA SER A 48 -2.68 -18.65 -5.73
C SER A 48 -2.43 -19.67 -4.60
N GLN A 49 -3.34 -19.77 -3.63
CA GLN A 49 -3.37 -20.80 -2.57
C GLN A 49 -4.46 -21.82 -2.85
#